data_AF-A0A835NZ18-F1
#
_entry.id   AF-A0A835NZ18-F1
#
_cell.length_a   1.000
_cell.length_b   1.000
_cell.length_c   1.000
_cell.angle_alpha   90.00
_cell.angle_beta   90.00
_cell.angle_gamma   90.00
#
_symmetry.space_group_name_H-M   'P 1'
#
loop_
_entity.id
_entity.type
_entity.pdbx_description
1 polymer ?
#
loop_
_entity_poly.entity_id
_entity_poly.type
_entity_poly.pdbx_seq_one_letter_code
_entity_poly.pdbx_strand_id
1 'polypeptide(L)'
;MNSPFMIKTWSLSTGSGSLSHALIRTVAPTGHLYTVEFHQQRAEKAREEFREHGVEHLVTVTNQDVCKNGFGVSNIADAVFLDIPSPWEAIGHAKSALKAEGGRICSFSPCIEQVQRTCLAMEEYGFTEINTLEILLRVYNSQVEHT
;
A
#
# COMPACT_ATOMS: atom_id res chain seq x y z
N MET A 1 -20.58 7.76 20.15
CA MET A 1 -19.28 8.40 20.46
C MET A 1 -18.44 8.29 19.20
N ASN A 2 -18.24 9.41 18.52
CA ASN A 2 -17.66 9.46 17.17
C ASN A 2 -16.19 9.04 17.22
N SER A 3 -15.90 7.80 16.84
CA SER A 3 -14.55 7.40 16.46
C SER A 3 -14.15 8.23 15.25
N PRO A 4 -13.10 9.07 15.32
CA PRO A 4 -12.67 9.83 14.17
C PRO A 4 -12.29 8.84 13.07
N PHE A 5 -12.79 9.07 11.85
CA PHE A 5 -12.34 8.35 10.66
C PHE A 5 -10.83 8.49 10.53
N MET A 6 -10.10 7.50 11.03
CA MET A 6 -8.65 7.41 10.94
C MET A 6 -8.38 6.45 9.79
N ILE A 7 -8.10 7.00 8.61
CA ILE A 7 -7.73 6.23 7.42
C ILE A 7 -6.33 5.69 7.68
N LYS A 8 -6.26 4.39 7.97
CA LYS A 8 -5.00 3.67 8.07
C LYS A 8 -4.74 2.98 6.76
N THR A 9 -3.97 3.65 5.90
CA THR A 9 -3.47 3.03 4.66
C THR A 9 -2.20 2.26 4.99
N TRP A 10 -2.07 1.09 4.39
CA TRP A 10 -0.86 0.29 4.45
C TRP A 10 -0.22 0.23 3.07
N SER A 11 1.08 0.53 2.96
CA SER A 11 1.86 0.27 1.74
C SER A 11 2.95 -0.74 2.04
N LEU A 12 3.08 -1.77 1.21
CA LEU A 12 4.23 -2.66 1.24
C LEU A 12 5.14 -2.33 0.08
N SER A 13 6.42 -2.14 0.39
CA SER A 13 7.39 -1.37 -0.38
C SER A 13 7.25 0.12 -0.14
N THR A 14 8.09 0.61 0.78
CA THR A 14 8.34 2.04 0.86
C THR A 14 9.00 2.53 -0.43
N GLY A 15 9.71 1.65 -1.16
CA GLY A 15 10.25 1.94 -2.49
C GLY A 15 11.10 3.22 -2.50
N SER A 16 10.81 4.12 -3.44
CA SER A 16 11.37 5.49 -3.51
C SER A 16 10.58 6.53 -2.70
N GLY A 17 9.62 6.10 -1.87
CA GLY A 17 8.75 6.97 -1.09
C GLY A 17 7.64 7.67 -1.86
N SER A 18 7.58 7.55 -3.20
CA SER A 18 6.61 8.28 -4.05
C SER A 18 5.15 7.99 -3.67
N LEU A 19 4.77 6.70 -3.66
CA LEU A 19 3.42 6.30 -3.27
C LEU A 19 3.15 6.65 -1.80
N SER A 20 4.12 6.45 -0.92
CA SER A 20 3.99 6.77 0.50
C SER A 20 3.64 8.25 0.72
N HIS A 21 4.29 9.18 0.02
CA HIS A 21 3.97 10.61 0.11
C HIS A 21 2.56 10.92 -0.42
N ALA A 22 2.15 10.28 -1.53
CA ALA A 22 0.79 10.45 -2.07
C ALA A 22 -0.27 9.96 -1.08
N LEU A 23 -0.03 8.82 -0.42
CA LEU A 23 -0.91 8.26 0.61
C LEU A 23 -0.94 9.13 1.86
N ILE A 24 0.21 9.54 2.39
CA ILE A 24 0.34 10.45 3.54
C ILE A 24 -0.50 11.70 3.33
N ARG A 25 -0.38 12.35 2.16
CA ARG A 25 -1.18 13.53 1.81
C ARG A 25 -2.69 13.25 1.82
N THR A 26 -3.09 12.05 1.40
CA THR A 26 -4.51 11.65 1.31
C THR A 26 -5.10 11.35 2.68
N VAL A 27 -4.31 10.78 3.60
CA VAL A 27 -4.78 10.42 4.95
C VAL A 27 -4.64 11.56 5.96
N ALA A 28 -3.81 12.56 5.67
CA ALA A 28 -3.65 13.73 6.52
C ALA A 28 -4.97 14.52 6.70
N PRO A 29 -5.19 15.18 7.86
CA PRO A 29 -4.31 15.21 9.03
C PRO A 29 -4.64 14.13 10.07
N THR A 30 -5.72 13.37 9.93
CA THR A 30 -6.23 12.48 10.98
C THR A 30 -5.92 11.01 10.79
N GLY A 31 -5.47 10.61 9.60
CA GLY A 31 -5.07 9.25 9.29
C GLY A 31 -3.58 9.01 9.52
N HIS A 32 -3.15 7.77 9.30
CA HIS A 32 -1.79 7.33 9.57
C HIS A 32 -1.37 6.26 8.57
N LEU A 33 -0.22 6.43 7.94
CA LEU A 33 0.38 5.42 7.07
C LEU A 33 1.23 4.46 7.89
N TYR A 34 0.99 3.17 7.72
CA TYR A 34 1.95 2.17 8.18
C TYR A 34 2.60 1.54 6.95
N THR A 35 3.93 1.46 6.93
CA THR A 35 4.65 0.88 5.80
C THR A 35 5.66 -0.14 6.29
N VAL A 36 5.80 -1.23 5.55
CA VAL A 36 6.78 -2.28 5.83
C VAL A 36 7.74 -2.40 4.66
N GLU A 37 9.01 -2.41 5.01
CA GLU A 37 10.13 -2.57 4.09
C GLU A 37 11.06 -3.65 4.64
N PHE A 38 11.29 -4.72 3.89
CA PHE A 38 12.14 -5.82 4.37
C PHE A 38 13.64 -5.44 4.35
N HIS A 39 14.05 -4.53 3.45
CA HIS A 39 15.45 -4.14 3.31
C HIS A 39 15.82 -3.00 4.25
N GLN A 40 16.64 -3.28 5.26
CA GLN A 40 16.96 -2.34 6.35
C GLN A 40 17.42 -0.97 5.86
N GLN A 41 18.38 -0.91 4.92
CA GLN A 41 18.90 0.36 4.40
C GLN A 41 17.81 1.23 3.74
N ARG A 42 16.82 0.61 3.07
CA ARG A 42 15.72 1.35 2.44
C ARG A 42 14.72 1.84 3.48
N ALA A 43 14.48 1.03 4.52
CA ALA A 43 13.63 1.43 5.63
C ALA A 43 14.22 2.63 6.39
N GLU A 44 15.53 2.62 6.66
CA GLU A 44 16.23 3.74 7.30
C GLU A 44 16.19 4.99 6.44
N LYS A 45 16.56 4.89 5.16
CA LYS A 45 16.52 6.03 4.23
C LYS A 45 15.12 6.65 4.13
N ALA A 46 14.08 5.82 4.06
CA ALA A 46 12.72 6.35 4.00
C ALA A 46 12.30 7.08 5.29
N ARG A 47 12.74 6.60 6.47
CA ARG A 47 12.50 7.33 7.73
C ARG A 47 13.17 8.69 7.73
N GLU A 48 14.40 8.77 7.22
CA GLU A 48 15.12 10.04 7.07
C GLU A 48 14.37 10.98 6.15
N GLU A 49 13.93 10.52 4.97
CA GLU A 49 13.14 11.32 4.02
C GLU A 49 11.82 11.81 4.63
N PHE A 50 11.07 10.96 5.35
CA PHE A 50 9.83 11.38 5.99
C PHE A 50 10.05 12.42 7.10
N ARG A 51 11.17 12.32 7.82
CA ARG A 51 11.57 13.30 8.83
C ARG A 51 11.97 14.64 8.19
N GLU A 52 12.79 14.60 7.13
CA GLU A 52 13.21 15.79 6.38
C GLU A 52 12.03 16.53 5.76
N HIS A 53 11.02 15.80 5.26
CA HIS A 53 9.80 16.39 4.71
C HIS A 53 8.75 16.77 5.77
N GLY A 54 9.01 16.55 7.06
CA GLY A 54 8.13 16.94 8.17
C GLY A 54 6.85 16.10 8.31
N VAL A 55 6.81 14.91 7.71
CA VAL A 55 5.62 14.04 7.69
C VAL A 55 5.76 12.78 8.55
N GLU A 56 6.86 12.63 9.27
CA GLU A 56 7.14 11.49 10.17
C GLU A 56 5.99 11.20 11.15
N HIS A 57 5.29 12.22 11.65
CA HIS A 57 4.17 12.05 12.57
C HIS A 57 2.93 11.35 11.96
N LEU A 58 2.84 11.27 10.64
CA LEU A 58 1.76 10.60 9.90
C LEU A 58 2.17 9.23 9.38
N VAL A 59 3.39 8.76 9.64
CA VAL A 59 3.90 7.50 9.08
C VAL A 59 4.71 6.69 10.07
N THR A 60 4.50 5.37 10.08
CA THR A 60 5.33 4.42 10.81
C THR A 60 5.96 3.43 9.85
N VAL A 61 7.29 3.40 9.83
CA VAL A 61 8.09 2.49 8.98
C VAL A 61 8.61 1.33 9.82
N THR A 62 8.22 0.10 9.47
CA THR A 62 8.66 -1.13 10.13
C THR A 62 9.58 -1.93 9.21
N ASN A 63 10.73 -2.39 9.73
CA ASN A 63 11.65 -3.23 8.95
C ASN A 63 11.40 -4.72 9.24
N GLN A 64 10.64 -5.39 8.38
CA GLN A 64 10.35 -6.83 8.51
C GLN A 64 9.90 -7.46 7.20
N ASP A 65 9.92 -8.79 7.16
CA ASP A 65 9.30 -9.57 6.07
C ASP A 65 7.80 -9.72 6.34
N VAL A 66 6.98 -9.08 5.51
CA VAL A 66 5.51 -9.11 5.60
C VAL A 66 4.93 -10.47 5.25
N CYS A 67 5.54 -11.23 4.34
CA CYS A 67 5.02 -12.54 3.94
C CYS A 67 5.16 -13.56 5.08
N LYS A 68 6.10 -13.33 6.01
CA LYS A 68 6.35 -14.21 7.16
C LYS A 68 5.75 -13.69 8.47
N ASN A 69 5.91 -12.40 8.73
CA ASN A 69 5.57 -11.79 10.03
C ASN A 69 4.33 -10.90 9.96
N GLY A 70 3.72 -10.77 8.77
CA GLY A 70 2.60 -9.88 8.54
C GLY A 70 2.95 -8.41 8.74
N PHE A 71 1.92 -7.65 9.10
CA PHE A 71 1.97 -6.18 9.20
C PHE A 71 2.30 -5.69 10.61
N GLY A 72 2.38 -6.58 11.61
CA GLY A 72 2.54 -6.18 13.01
C GLY A 72 1.34 -5.43 13.61
N VAL A 73 0.20 -5.41 12.89
CA VAL A 73 -1.04 -4.78 13.32
C VAL A 73 -2.23 -5.67 12.97
N SER A 74 -3.36 -5.51 13.67
CA SER A 74 -4.57 -6.29 13.42
C SER A 74 -5.84 -5.47 13.65
N ASN A 75 -6.83 -5.62 12.78
CA ASN A 75 -8.14 -4.95 12.84
C ASN A 75 -8.08 -3.41 12.94
N ILE A 76 -7.10 -2.78 12.27
CA ILE A 76 -6.97 -1.32 12.30
C ILE A 76 -6.95 -0.66 10.93
N ALA A 77 -6.65 -1.38 9.85
CA ALA A 77 -6.47 -0.79 8.53
C ALA A 77 -7.81 -0.63 7.78
N ASP A 78 -7.99 0.51 7.13
CA ASP A 78 -9.12 0.72 6.20
C ASP A 78 -8.75 0.24 4.79
N ALA A 79 -7.46 0.33 4.45
CA ALA A 79 -6.95 -0.06 3.16
C ALA A 79 -5.55 -0.68 3.26
N VAL A 80 -5.29 -1.70 2.46
CA VAL A 80 -3.97 -2.32 2.28
C VAL A 80 -3.55 -2.25 0.82
N PHE A 81 -2.31 -1.83 0.59
CA PHE A 81 -1.67 -1.76 -0.72
C PHE A 81 -0.43 -2.65 -0.72
N LEU A 82 -0.36 -3.61 -1.66
CA LEU A 82 0.74 -4.55 -1.81
C LEU A 82 1.52 -4.23 -3.09
N ASP A 83 2.80 -3.86 -2.97
CA ASP A 83 3.74 -3.78 -4.09
C ASP A 83 4.99 -4.62 -3.76
N ILE A 84 4.83 -5.94 -3.87
CA ILE A 84 5.85 -6.93 -3.51
C ILE A 84 5.89 -8.06 -4.55
N PRO A 85 6.98 -8.84 -4.64
CA PRO A 85 7.10 -9.92 -5.63
C PRO A 85 6.08 -11.06 -5.48
N SER A 86 5.67 -11.36 -4.24
CA SER A 86 4.77 -12.47 -3.91
C SER A 86 3.55 -12.01 -3.09
N PRO A 87 2.66 -11.19 -3.65
CA PRO A 87 1.55 -10.59 -2.89
C PRO A 87 0.55 -11.61 -2.37
N TRP A 88 0.37 -12.75 -3.04
CA TRP A 88 -0.49 -13.86 -2.60
C TRP A 88 -0.12 -14.40 -1.21
N GLU A 89 1.15 -14.32 -0.79
CA GLU A 89 1.59 -14.77 0.54
C GLU A 89 1.17 -13.79 1.65
N ALA A 90 0.98 -12.51 1.31
CA ALA A 90 0.61 -11.47 2.27
C ALA A 90 -0.92 -11.30 2.42
N ILE A 91 -1.75 -11.96 1.60
CA ILE A 91 -3.21 -11.77 1.61
C ILE A 91 -3.85 -12.13 2.96
N GLY A 92 -3.44 -13.24 3.57
CA GLY A 92 -3.94 -13.62 4.90
C GLY A 92 -3.57 -12.62 5.98
N HIS A 93 -2.36 -12.08 5.92
CA HIS A 93 -1.91 -11.02 6.81
C HIS A 93 -2.67 -9.70 6.54
N ALA A 94 -2.99 -9.41 5.29
CA ALA A 94 -3.71 -8.20 4.91
C ALA A 94 -5.15 -8.25 5.45
N LYS A 95 -5.81 -9.41 5.34
CA LYS A 95 -7.11 -9.64 5.96
C LYS A 95 -7.08 -9.42 7.47
N SER A 96 -6.03 -9.92 8.14
CA SER A 96 -5.87 -9.73 9.59
C SER A 96 -5.63 -8.26 9.97
N ALA A 97 -4.94 -7.49 9.11
CA ALA A 97 -4.66 -6.08 9.33
C ALA A 97 -5.90 -5.19 9.14
N LEU A 98 -6.76 -5.54 8.18
CA LEU A 98 -8.01 -4.82 7.88
C LEU A 98 -8.99 -4.88 9.04
N LYS A 99 -9.74 -3.79 9.24
CA LYS A 99 -10.80 -3.68 10.24
C LYS A 99 -11.86 -4.76 10.07
N ALA A 100 -12.48 -5.16 11.18
CA ALA A 100 -13.52 -6.19 11.19
C ALA A 100 -14.80 -5.73 10.45
N GLU A 101 -15.06 -4.42 10.42
CA GLU A 101 -16.16 -3.82 9.67
C GLU A 101 -15.94 -3.83 8.15
N GLY A 102 -14.72 -4.17 7.70
CA GLY A 102 -14.33 -4.26 6.30
C GLY A 102 -13.24 -3.26 5.91
N GLY A 103 -12.80 -3.36 4.66
CA GLY A 103 -11.82 -2.46 4.07
C GLY A 103 -11.48 -2.85 2.64
N ARG A 104 -10.51 -2.15 2.05
CA ARG A 104 -10.09 -2.34 0.65
C ARG A 104 -8.68 -2.92 0.58
N ILE A 105 -8.42 -3.72 -0.44
CA ILE A 105 -7.09 -4.20 -0.77
C ILE A 105 -6.78 -3.90 -2.23
N CYS A 106 -5.55 -3.50 -2.50
CA CYS A 106 -5.02 -3.32 -3.84
C CYS A 106 -3.65 -4.00 -3.91
N SER A 107 -3.39 -4.72 -4.99
CA SER A 107 -2.09 -5.32 -5.27
C SER A 107 -1.61 -4.83 -6.62
N PHE A 108 -0.35 -4.42 -6.69
CA PHE A 108 0.33 -4.08 -7.93
C PHE A 108 1.26 -5.23 -8.33
N SER A 109 1.09 -5.75 -9.54
CA SER A 109 1.85 -6.90 -10.05
C SER A 109 2.19 -6.68 -11.52
N PRO A 110 3.47 -6.78 -11.94
CA PRO A 110 3.87 -6.60 -13.34
C PRO A 110 3.52 -7.79 -14.23
N CYS A 111 3.44 -9.01 -13.68
CA CYS A 111 3.20 -10.23 -14.46
C CYS A 111 1.80 -10.79 -14.21
N ILE A 112 1.16 -11.32 -15.26
CA ILE A 112 -0.21 -11.85 -15.18
C ILE A 112 -0.30 -13.08 -14.26
N GLU A 113 0.76 -13.88 -14.18
CA GLU A 113 0.84 -15.05 -13.30
C GLU A 113 0.80 -14.63 -11.82
N GLN A 114 1.39 -13.48 -11.50
CA GLN A 114 1.33 -12.92 -10.15
C GLN A 114 -0.09 -12.45 -9.83
N VAL A 115 -0.77 -11.80 -10.79
CA VAL A 115 -2.17 -11.40 -10.65
C VAL A 115 -3.06 -12.62 -10.40
N GLN A 116 -2.93 -13.67 -11.22
CA GLN A 116 -3.72 -14.90 -11.08
C GLN A 116 -3.60 -15.51 -9.68
N ARG A 117 -2.38 -15.69 -9.18
CA ARG A 117 -2.14 -16.23 -7.83
C ARG A 117 -2.73 -15.35 -6.74
N THR A 118 -2.69 -14.04 -6.93
CA THR A 118 -3.22 -13.06 -5.97
C THR A 118 -4.73 -13.10 -5.91
N CYS A 119 -5.41 -13.15 -7.06
CA CYS A 119 -6.86 -13.28 -7.14
C CYS A 119 -7.34 -14.58 -6.47
N LEU A 120 -6.67 -15.70 -6.74
CA LEU A 120 -6.99 -16.99 -6.10
C LEU A 120 -6.84 -16.92 -4.57
N ALA A 121 -5.76 -16.33 -4.08
CA ALA A 121 -5.58 -16.13 -2.64
C ALA A 121 -6.65 -15.19 -2.06
N MET A 122 -7.01 -14.10 -2.76
CA MET A 122 -8.08 -13.21 -2.34
C MET A 122 -9.42 -13.96 -2.22
N GLU A 123 -9.77 -14.81 -3.19
CA GLU A 123 -10.97 -15.66 -3.12
C GLU A 123 -10.93 -16.63 -1.94
N GLU A 124 -9.81 -17.33 -1.72
CA GLU A 124 -9.62 -18.28 -0.62
C GLU A 124 -9.79 -17.59 0.75
N TYR A 125 -9.25 -16.39 0.90
CA TYR A 125 -9.42 -15.59 2.11
C TYR A 125 -10.76 -14.83 2.16
N GLY A 126 -11.69 -15.06 1.23
CA GLY A 126 -13.05 -14.54 1.27
C GLY A 126 -13.16 -13.04 0.97
N PHE A 127 -12.21 -12.48 0.22
CA PHE A 127 -12.38 -11.15 -0.37
C PHE A 127 -13.45 -11.20 -1.46
N THR A 128 -14.16 -10.09 -1.63
CA THR A 128 -15.22 -9.91 -2.63
C THR A 128 -14.91 -8.69 -3.50
N GLU A 129 -15.64 -8.52 -4.61
CA GLU A 129 -15.41 -7.43 -5.58
C GLU A 129 -13.97 -7.40 -6.14
N ILE A 130 -13.39 -8.59 -6.41
CA ILE A 130 -12.04 -8.73 -6.95
C ILE A 130 -12.06 -8.27 -8.41
N ASN A 131 -11.39 -7.15 -8.69
CA ASN A 131 -11.28 -6.56 -10.02
C ASN A 131 -9.80 -6.33 -10.37
N THR A 132 -9.43 -6.67 -11.61
CA THR A 132 -8.10 -6.42 -12.18
C THR A 132 -8.19 -5.31 -13.21
N LEU A 133 -7.31 -4.31 -13.10
CA LEU A 133 -7.28 -3.13 -13.97
C LEU A 133 -5.86 -2.86 -14.44
N GLU A 134 -5.73 -2.34 -15.66
CA GLU A 134 -4.50 -1.78 -16.22
C GLU A 134 -4.77 -0.32 -16.65
N ILE A 135 -3.85 0.59 -16.34
CA ILE A 135 -3.97 2.02 -16.68
C ILE A 135 -2.83 2.40 -17.63
N LEU A 136 -3.18 2.79 -18.86
CA LEU A 136 -2.24 3.23 -19.89
C LEU A 136 -2.32 4.74 -20.08
N LEU A 137 -1.32 5.48 -19.57
CA LEU A 137 -1.21 6.92 -19.76
C LEU A 137 -0.44 7.23 -21.05
N ARG A 138 -1.02 8.04 -21.94
CA ARG A 138 -0.35 8.53 -23.16
C ARG A 138 -0.25 10.05 -23.13
N VAL A 139 0.98 10.56 -23.24
CA VAL A 139 1.28 12.00 -23.31
C VAL A 139 1.48 12.38 -24.79
N TYR A 140 0.89 13.50 -25.20
CA TYR A 140 1.01 14.04 -26.55
C TYR A 140 1.84 15.32 -26.55
N ASN A 141 2.78 15.43 -27.48
CA ASN A 141 3.47 16.69 -27.75
C ASN A 141 2.54 17.56 -28.61
N SER A 142 2.25 18.77 -28.14
CA SER A 142 1.60 19.79 -28.97
C SER A 142 2.66 20.56 -29.74
N GLN A 143 2.51 20.62 -31.05
CA GLN A 143 3.33 21.43 -31.95
C GLN A 143 2.39 22.24 -32.82
N VAL A 144 2.68 23.52 -33.01
CA VAL A 144 1.95 24.38 -33.95
C VAL A 144 2.69 24.30 -35.29
N GLU A 145 2.11 23.65 -36.29
CA GLU A 145 2.64 23.67 -37.65
C GLU A 145 2.17 24.95 -38.35
N HIS A 146 3.12 25.80 -38.73
CA HIS A 146 2.85 26.93 -39.61
C HIS A 146 2.89 26.43 -41.05
N THR A 147 1.74 26.48 -41.74
CA THR A 147 1.60 26.23 -43.19
C THR A 147 1.97 27.47 -43.99
#